data_AF-A0A353B6F0-F1
#
_entry.id   AF-A0A353B6F0-F1
#
_cell.length_a   1.000
_cell.length_b   1.000
_cell.length_c   1.000
_cell.angle_alpha   90.00
_cell.angle_beta   90.00
_cell.angle_gamma   90.00
#
_symmetry.space_group_name_H-M   'P 1'
#
loop_
_entity.id
_entity.type
_entity.pdbx_description
1 polymer ?
#
loop_
_entity_poly.entity_id
_entity_poly.type
_entity_poly.pdbx_seq_one_letter_code
_entity_poly.pdbx_strand_id
1 'polypeptide(L)'
;MKLDLQKDSVKLRKYIEKRIRDYPVYENLGPGEDDDPIGLITLGYYAAQGGYANLVFDTRKDAEVDGEWTVHIDNETNTCPFPKWTVACEALCDEKTVEVTKHDGTQITLQNYEDEDAVQAVFGEMLASVLTELRDDGTLAKLPLTPTAYMVVEEFDGLYFFPDYDTRKTAGRIAH
;
A
#
# COMPACT_ATOMS: atom_id res chain seq x y z
N MET A 1 -22.11 1.69 9.80
CA MET A 1 -21.22 0.61 10.35
C MET A 1 -19.96 1.25 10.96
N LYS A 2 -19.10 0.49 11.64
CA LYS A 2 -17.83 1.00 12.19
C LYS A 2 -16.62 0.32 11.53
N LEU A 3 -15.66 1.10 11.08
CA LEU A 3 -14.38 0.67 10.53
C LEU A 3 -13.24 1.21 11.41
N ASP A 4 -12.24 0.38 11.69
CA ASP A 4 -11.13 0.71 12.59
C ASP A 4 -9.80 0.44 11.88
N LEU A 5 -9.21 1.50 11.37
CA LEU A 5 -7.98 1.44 10.59
C LEU A 5 -6.73 1.34 11.47
N GLN A 6 -6.82 1.51 12.80
CA GLN A 6 -5.68 1.25 13.69
C GLN A 6 -5.40 -0.25 13.78
N LYS A 7 -6.45 -1.07 13.78
CA LYS A 7 -6.29 -2.53 13.71
C LYS A 7 -5.72 -2.95 12.36
N ASP A 8 -6.20 -2.33 11.29
CA ASP A 8 -5.75 -2.64 9.93
C ASP A 8 -4.30 -2.20 9.71
N SER A 9 -3.87 -1.06 10.25
CA SER A 9 -2.47 -0.61 10.18
C SER A 9 -1.52 -1.57 10.90
N VAL A 10 -1.88 -2.07 12.08
CA VAL A 10 -1.09 -3.09 12.81
C VAL A 10 -1.00 -4.38 12.01
N LYS A 11 -2.09 -4.79 11.35
CA LYS A 11 -2.10 -5.98 10.49
C LYS A 11 -1.20 -5.77 9.27
N LEU A 12 -1.33 -4.65 8.57
CA LEU A 12 -0.55 -4.29 7.41
C LEU A 12 0.95 -4.26 7.73
N ARG A 13 1.32 -3.61 8.84
CA ARG A 13 2.71 -3.54 9.30
C ARG A 13 3.32 -4.93 9.48
N LYS A 14 2.61 -5.82 10.20
CA LYS A 14 3.06 -7.21 10.41
C LYS A 14 3.21 -7.98 9.09
N TYR A 15 2.33 -7.73 8.14
CA TYR A 15 2.40 -8.32 6.81
C TYR A 15 3.67 -7.85 6.06
N ILE A 16 3.94 -6.55 6.03
CA ILE A 16 5.12 -5.99 5.36
C ILE A 16 6.42 -6.44 6.06
N GLU A 17 6.48 -6.40 7.39
CA GLU A 17 7.65 -6.88 8.16
C GLU A 17 7.94 -8.36 7.89
N LYS A 18 6.88 -9.18 7.74
CA LYS A 18 7.02 -10.58 7.34
C LYS A 18 7.62 -10.70 5.93
N ARG A 19 7.07 -9.96 4.95
CA ARG A 19 7.55 -9.95 3.57
C ARG A 19 9.03 -9.57 3.47
N ILE A 20 9.45 -8.57 4.24
CA ILE A 20 10.84 -8.10 4.28
C ILE A 20 11.76 -9.17 4.88
N ARG A 21 11.38 -9.73 6.03
CA ARG A 21 12.18 -10.77 6.70
C ARG A 21 12.34 -12.01 5.83
N ASP A 22 11.29 -12.40 5.12
CA ASP A 22 11.26 -13.63 4.35
C ASP A 22 11.88 -13.46 2.94
N TYR A 23 12.16 -12.23 2.48
CA TYR A 23 12.74 -11.93 1.15
C TYR A 23 14.08 -12.63 0.84
N PRO A 24 15.07 -12.76 1.75
CA PRO A 24 16.38 -13.36 1.43
C PRO A 24 16.35 -14.86 1.08
N VAL A 25 15.20 -15.52 1.26
CA VAL A 25 14.99 -16.94 0.98
C VAL A 25 13.93 -17.15 -0.10
N TYR A 26 13.68 -16.12 -0.92
CA TYR A 26 12.49 -16.00 -1.75
C TYR A 26 12.80 -15.64 -3.21
N GLU A 27 11.97 -16.13 -4.14
CA GLU A 27 11.97 -15.70 -5.55
C GLU A 27 11.16 -14.40 -5.69
N ASN A 28 11.62 -13.45 -6.50
CA ASN A 28 10.92 -12.19 -6.68
C ASN A 28 9.53 -12.44 -7.31
N LEU A 29 8.49 -12.02 -6.61
CA LEU A 29 7.10 -12.11 -7.10
C LEU A 29 6.60 -10.81 -7.71
N GLY A 30 7.49 -9.90 -8.05
CA GLY A 30 7.20 -8.69 -8.80
C GLY A 30 7.86 -8.69 -10.17
N PRO A 31 7.89 -7.54 -10.84
CA PRO A 31 8.62 -7.38 -12.09
C PRO A 31 10.13 -7.49 -11.89
N GLY A 32 10.82 -8.03 -12.89
CA GLY A 32 12.28 -8.15 -12.92
C GLY A 32 12.80 -9.53 -12.51
N GLU A 33 14.11 -9.62 -12.34
CA GLU A 33 14.81 -10.87 -12.00
C GLU A 33 15.02 -11.03 -10.49
N ASP A 34 15.13 -12.27 -10.01
CA ASP A 34 15.21 -12.60 -8.58
C ASP A 34 16.46 -12.04 -7.88
N ASP A 35 17.59 -12.08 -8.57
CA ASP A 35 18.91 -11.70 -8.01
C ASP A 35 19.18 -10.19 -8.09
N ASP A 36 18.35 -9.44 -8.81
CA ASP A 36 18.55 -8.01 -9.01
C ASP A 36 18.09 -7.20 -7.78
N PRO A 37 18.79 -6.10 -7.43
CA PRO A 37 18.40 -5.25 -6.33
C PRO A 37 17.09 -4.51 -6.61
N ILE A 38 16.28 -4.29 -5.57
CA ILE A 38 14.97 -3.65 -5.67
C ILE A 38 15.14 -2.15 -5.98
N GLY A 39 14.52 -1.70 -7.07
CA GLY A 39 14.47 -0.29 -7.49
C GLY A 39 13.23 0.44 -7.01
N LEU A 40 12.11 -0.26 -6.88
CA LEU A 40 10.82 0.31 -6.50
C LEU A 40 10.07 -0.66 -5.58
N ILE A 41 9.51 -0.13 -4.49
CA ILE A 41 8.55 -0.82 -3.65
C ILE A 41 7.18 -0.18 -3.86
N THR A 42 6.24 -0.92 -4.43
CA THR A 42 4.86 -0.45 -4.58
C THR A 42 3.97 -1.15 -3.57
N LEU A 43 3.27 -0.35 -2.76
CA LEU A 43 2.17 -0.82 -1.94
C LEU A 43 0.86 -0.40 -2.61
N GLY A 44 0.40 -1.22 -3.53
CA GLY A 44 -0.86 -1.05 -4.23
C GLY A 44 -2.06 -1.40 -3.35
N TYR A 45 -3.25 -0.88 -3.62
CA TYR A 45 -4.46 -1.32 -2.92
C TYR A 45 -5.72 -1.13 -3.74
N TYR A 46 -6.76 -1.89 -3.38
CA TYR A 46 -8.10 -1.67 -3.93
C TYR A 46 -9.14 -1.88 -2.83
N ALA A 47 -9.71 -0.78 -2.31
CA ALA A 47 -10.69 -0.87 -1.23
C ALA A 47 -12.09 -1.23 -1.74
N ALA A 48 -12.50 -0.63 -2.87
CA ALA A 48 -13.88 -0.62 -3.32
C ALA A 48 -14.41 -2.01 -3.69
N GLN A 49 -13.67 -2.79 -4.49
CA GLN A 49 -14.12 -4.13 -4.93
C GLN A 49 -13.24 -5.27 -4.41
N GLY A 50 -11.94 -5.02 -4.20
CA GLY A 50 -10.99 -6.05 -3.77
C GLY A 50 -10.87 -6.21 -2.26
N GLY A 51 -10.94 -5.09 -1.53
CA GLY A 51 -10.66 -5.03 -0.10
C GLY A 51 -9.30 -5.63 0.23
N TYR A 52 -8.22 -5.16 -0.39
CA TYR A 52 -6.86 -5.66 -0.13
C TYR A 52 -5.79 -4.56 -0.26
N ALA A 53 -4.61 -4.84 0.27
CA ALA A 53 -3.36 -4.17 -0.09
C ALA A 53 -2.38 -5.19 -0.69
N ASN A 54 -1.59 -4.78 -1.68
CA ASN A 54 -0.66 -5.62 -2.43
C ASN A 54 0.76 -5.02 -2.37
N LEU A 55 1.74 -5.79 -1.88
CA LEU A 55 3.14 -5.35 -1.77
C LEU A 55 3.99 -6.01 -2.84
N VAL A 56 4.53 -5.20 -3.75
CA VAL A 56 5.37 -5.62 -4.86
C VAL A 56 6.76 -5.02 -4.73
N PHE A 57 7.77 -5.85 -5.02
CA PHE A 57 9.16 -5.45 -5.14
C PHE A 57 9.52 -5.51 -6.62
N ASP A 58 9.89 -4.38 -7.21
CA ASP A 58 10.29 -4.29 -8.60
C ASP A 58 11.82 -4.20 -8.69
N THR A 59 12.42 -5.21 -9.32
CA THR A 59 13.86 -5.35 -9.50
C THR A 59 14.30 -4.99 -10.93
N ARG A 60 13.37 -4.54 -11.80
CA ARG A 60 13.73 -4.05 -13.13
C ARG A 60 14.72 -2.89 -13.02
N LYS A 61 15.71 -2.87 -13.90
CA LYS A 61 16.73 -1.81 -13.95
C LYS A 61 16.12 -0.41 -14.19
N ASP A 62 15.00 -0.34 -14.88
CA ASP A 62 14.22 0.84 -15.20
C ASP A 62 12.87 0.89 -14.46
N ALA A 63 12.77 0.22 -13.30
CA ALA A 63 11.58 0.20 -12.45
C ALA A 63 10.94 1.59 -12.31
N GLU A 64 9.64 1.65 -12.57
CA GLU A 64 8.86 2.88 -12.62
C GLU A 64 7.40 2.60 -12.20
N VAL A 65 6.68 3.66 -11.84
CA VAL A 65 5.24 3.61 -11.59
C VAL A 65 4.50 3.56 -12.92
N ASP A 66 4.42 2.37 -13.49
CA ASP A 66 3.80 2.05 -14.79
C ASP A 66 2.58 1.11 -14.67
N GLY A 67 2.16 0.81 -13.44
CA GLY A 67 1.01 -0.05 -13.15
C GLY A 67 1.30 -1.56 -13.21
N GLU A 68 2.54 -1.98 -13.50
CA GLU A 68 2.88 -3.41 -13.60
C GLU A 68 2.61 -4.20 -12.33
N TRP A 69 2.62 -3.55 -11.15
CA TRP A 69 2.28 -4.19 -9.88
C TRP A 69 0.89 -4.87 -9.91
N THR A 70 -0.03 -4.37 -10.73
CA THR A 70 -1.40 -4.91 -10.85
C THR A 70 -1.43 -6.34 -11.39
N VAL A 71 -0.46 -6.74 -12.22
CA VAL A 71 -0.34 -8.10 -12.75
C VAL A 71 -0.03 -9.12 -11.64
N HIS A 72 0.46 -8.65 -10.49
CA HIS A 72 0.90 -9.47 -9.37
C HIS A 72 -0.12 -9.55 -8.21
N ILE A 73 -1.35 -9.07 -8.42
CA ILE A 73 -2.42 -9.07 -7.40
C ILE A 73 -2.90 -10.48 -7.05
N ASP A 74 -2.99 -11.38 -8.04
CA ASP A 74 -3.48 -12.76 -7.85
C ASP A 74 -2.54 -13.62 -7.01
N ASN A 75 -1.33 -13.13 -6.72
CA ASN A 75 -0.42 -13.83 -5.83
C ASN A 75 -0.80 -13.59 -4.36
N GLU A 76 -1.30 -14.63 -3.69
CA GLU A 76 -1.70 -14.59 -2.28
C GLU A 76 -0.57 -14.13 -1.34
N THR A 77 0.69 -14.31 -1.71
CA THR A 77 1.83 -13.85 -0.91
C THR A 77 2.02 -12.34 -1.03
N ASN A 78 1.73 -11.74 -2.19
CA ASN A 78 1.79 -10.29 -2.40
C ASN A 78 0.57 -9.59 -1.80
N THR A 79 -0.51 -10.31 -1.49
CA THR A 79 -1.80 -9.71 -1.14
C THR A 79 -2.15 -9.89 0.34
N CYS A 80 -2.48 -8.78 1.02
CA CYS A 80 -3.00 -8.76 2.38
C CYS A 80 -4.49 -8.35 2.36
N PRO A 81 -5.42 -9.25 2.78
CA PRO A 81 -6.84 -8.99 2.67
C PRO A 81 -7.37 -8.09 3.79
N PHE A 82 -8.30 -7.20 3.45
CA PHE A 82 -9.05 -6.27 4.29
C PHE A 82 -10.53 -6.25 3.87
N PRO A 83 -11.28 -7.35 4.04
CA PRO A 83 -12.65 -7.48 3.51
C PRO A 83 -13.64 -6.45 4.06
N LYS A 84 -13.34 -5.81 5.20
CA LYS A 84 -14.18 -4.74 5.75
C LYS A 84 -14.11 -3.43 4.97
N TRP A 85 -13.09 -3.25 4.13
CA TRP A 85 -12.97 -2.07 3.28
C TRP A 85 -14.04 -2.10 2.19
N THR A 86 -14.18 -3.22 1.49
CA THR A 86 -15.26 -3.46 0.52
C THR A 86 -16.64 -3.24 1.15
N VAL A 87 -16.90 -3.83 2.32
CA VAL A 87 -18.18 -3.64 3.03
C VAL A 87 -18.43 -2.17 3.40
N ALA A 88 -17.38 -1.41 3.71
CA ALA A 88 -17.50 0.02 3.98
C ALA A 88 -17.83 0.81 2.71
N CYS A 89 -17.15 0.54 1.60
CA CYS A 89 -17.42 1.15 0.29
C CYS A 89 -18.85 0.81 -0.19
N GLU A 90 -19.27 -0.45 -0.13
CA GLU A 90 -20.63 -0.89 -0.46
C GLU A 90 -21.68 -0.15 0.39
N ALA A 91 -21.43 0.02 1.69
CA ALA A 91 -22.33 0.76 2.55
C ALA A 91 -22.47 2.24 2.13
N LEU A 92 -21.38 2.87 1.70
CA LEU A 92 -21.41 4.25 1.20
C LEU A 92 -22.15 4.36 -0.13
N CYS A 93 -21.99 3.40 -1.04
CA CYS A 93 -22.75 3.30 -2.28
C CYS A 93 -24.26 3.14 -2.03
N ASP A 94 -24.64 2.41 -0.97
CA ASP A 94 -26.02 2.26 -0.49
C ASP A 94 -26.55 3.51 0.27
N GLU A 95 -25.88 4.66 0.16
CA GLU A 95 -26.21 5.91 0.87
C GLU A 95 -26.20 5.78 2.42
N LYS A 96 -25.50 4.79 2.97
CA LYS A 96 -25.34 4.62 4.43
C LYS A 96 -24.10 5.34 4.92
N THR A 97 -24.04 5.53 6.25
CA THR A 97 -22.89 6.16 6.90
C THR A 97 -21.90 5.12 7.44
N VAL A 98 -20.61 5.45 7.34
CA VAL A 98 -19.51 4.67 7.91
C VAL A 98 -18.76 5.53 8.93
N GLU A 99 -18.76 5.11 10.18
CA GLU A 99 -17.91 5.70 11.22
C GLU A 99 -16.52 5.07 11.12
N VAL A 100 -15.50 5.88 10.87
CA VAL A 100 -14.12 5.42 10.71
C VAL A 100 -13.27 5.94 11.85
N THR A 101 -12.57 5.04 12.54
CA THR A 101 -11.40 5.40 13.35
C THR A 101 -10.18 5.30 12.43
N LYS A 102 -9.59 6.43 12.07
CA LYS A 102 -8.39 6.51 11.24
C LYS A 102 -7.17 5.91 11.97
N HIS A 103 -6.08 5.68 11.24
CA HIS A 103 -4.86 5.08 11.78
C HIS A 103 -4.23 5.89 12.92
N ASP A 104 -4.38 7.22 12.89
CA ASP A 104 -3.94 8.16 13.93
C ASP A 104 -4.89 8.22 15.15
N GLY A 105 -6.00 7.49 15.12
CA GLY A 105 -7.04 7.48 16.17
C GLY A 105 -8.11 8.56 15.99
N THR A 106 -7.99 9.44 15.00
CA THR A 106 -9.02 10.43 14.66
C THR A 106 -10.30 9.73 14.21
N GLN A 107 -11.45 10.19 14.70
CA GLN A 107 -12.75 9.66 14.28
C GLN A 107 -13.37 10.58 13.22
N ILE A 108 -13.80 9.99 12.12
CA ILE A 108 -14.54 10.67 11.05
C ILE A 108 -15.82 9.89 10.71
N THR A 109 -16.77 10.57 10.09
CA THR A 109 -17.95 9.94 9.50
C THR A 109 -17.91 10.16 8.01
N LEU A 110 -17.81 9.06 7.27
CA LEU A 110 -17.98 9.07 5.82
C LEU A 110 -19.47 8.94 5.51
N GLN A 111 -19.93 9.79 4.59
CA GLN A 111 -21.28 9.80 4.06
C GLN A 111 -21.16 10.09 2.57
N ASN A 112 -22.00 9.45 1.75
CA ASN A 112 -22.05 9.63 0.31
C ASN A 112 -20.76 9.21 -0.42
N TYR A 113 -20.85 8.23 -1.31
CA TYR A 113 -19.70 7.76 -2.09
C TYR A 113 -19.33 8.71 -3.24
N GLU A 114 -20.07 9.80 -3.48
CA GLU A 114 -19.78 10.75 -4.58
C GLU A 114 -18.38 11.40 -4.52
N ASP A 115 -17.73 11.43 -3.34
CA ASP A 115 -16.33 11.87 -3.19
C ASP A 115 -15.41 10.64 -3.04
N GLU A 116 -15.31 9.87 -4.13
CA GLU A 116 -14.54 8.61 -4.16
C GLU A 116 -13.08 8.82 -3.79
N ASP A 117 -12.46 9.91 -4.27
CA ASP A 117 -11.08 10.30 -3.96
C ASP A 117 -10.88 10.47 -2.45
N ALA A 118 -11.77 11.21 -1.76
CA ALA A 118 -11.67 11.39 -0.32
C ALA A 118 -11.89 10.08 0.45
N VAL A 119 -12.77 9.20 -0.03
CA VAL A 119 -12.97 7.87 0.58
C VAL A 119 -11.71 7.01 0.41
N GLN A 120 -11.14 6.97 -0.79
CA GLN A 120 -9.92 6.20 -1.05
C GLN A 120 -8.72 6.74 -0.27
N ALA A 121 -8.60 8.06 -0.14
CA ALA A 121 -7.53 8.70 0.63
C ALA A 121 -7.49 8.24 2.09
N VAL A 122 -8.64 7.94 2.71
CA VAL A 122 -8.70 7.45 4.09
C VAL A 122 -7.94 6.11 4.26
N PHE A 123 -8.01 5.24 3.26
CA PHE A 123 -7.23 4.00 3.24
C PHE A 123 -5.77 4.28 2.86
N GLY A 124 -5.55 4.99 1.75
CA GLY A 124 -4.22 5.31 1.22
C GLY A 124 -3.30 5.99 2.24
N GLU A 125 -3.83 6.93 3.03
CA GLU A 125 -3.07 7.60 4.10
C GLU A 125 -2.60 6.64 5.20
N MET A 126 -3.40 5.62 5.54
CA MET A 126 -2.98 4.58 6.49
C MET A 126 -1.83 3.74 5.93
N LEU A 127 -1.91 3.37 4.64
CA LEU A 127 -0.85 2.64 3.96
C LEU A 127 0.44 3.47 3.90
N ALA A 128 0.32 4.74 3.51
CA ALA A 128 1.42 5.69 3.42
C ALA A 128 2.10 5.90 4.78
N SER A 129 1.31 6.03 5.85
CA SER A 129 1.82 6.13 7.23
C SER A 129 2.62 4.89 7.60
N VAL A 130 2.08 3.68 7.43
CA VAL A 130 2.78 2.43 7.78
C VAL A 130 4.08 2.27 6.98
N LEU A 131 4.03 2.52 5.66
CA LEU A 131 5.19 2.36 4.79
C LEU A 131 6.28 3.39 5.12
N THR A 132 5.88 4.61 5.48
CA THR A 132 6.77 5.69 5.95
C THR A 132 7.43 5.34 7.28
N GLU A 133 6.69 4.82 8.25
CA GLU A 133 7.28 4.38 9.52
C GLU A 133 8.34 3.28 9.30
N LEU A 134 8.06 2.31 8.41
CA LEU A 134 9.00 1.22 8.10
C LEU A 134 10.24 1.71 7.33
N ARG A 135 10.11 2.79 6.56
CA ARG A 135 11.25 3.47 5.96
C ARG A 135 12.09 4.15 7.03
N ASP A 136 11.44 4.95 7.86
CA ASP A 136 12.10 5.83 8.83
C ASP A 136 12.77 5.05 9.98
N ASP A 137 12.23 3.87 10.35
CA ASP A 137 12.84 2.98 11.34
C ASP A 137 13.91 2.03 10.77
N GLY A 138 14.20 2.13 9.46
CA GLY A 138 15.23 1.34 8.77
C GLY A 138 14.81 -0.10 8.45
N THR A 139 13.54 -0.47 8.63
CA THR A 139 13.07 -1.81 8.29
C THR A 139 13.11 -2.07 6.79
N LEU A 140 12.73 -1.10 5.94
CA LEU A 140 12.85 -1.26 4.48
C LEU A 140 14.32 -1.41 4.03
N ALA A 141 15.26 -0.75 4.69
CA ALA A 141 16.69 -0.78 4.37
C ALA A 141 17.36 -2.16 4.57
N LYS A 142 16.64 -3.13 5.16
CA LYS A 142 17.10 -4.52 5.31
C LYS A 142 17.01 -5.32 3.99
N LEU A 143 16.27 -4.81 3.01
CA LEU A 143 16.15 -5.42 1.68
C LEU A 143 17.40 -5.14 0.82
N PRO A 144 17.67 -5.95 -0.22
CA PRO A 144 18.71 -5.65 -1.20
C PRO A 144 18.23 -4.54 -2.13
N LEU A 145 18.34 -3.28 -1.68
CA LEU A 145 17.86 -2.11 -2.41
C LEU A 145 18.94 -1.57 -3.35
N THR A 146 18.54 -1.04 -4.50
CA THR A 146 19.42 -0.15 -5.28
C THR A 146 19.75 1.10 -4.48
N PRO A 147 20.86 1.82 -4.77
CA PRO A 147 21.14 3.10 -4.13
C PRO A 147 20.04 4.12 -4.32
N THR A 148 19.24 3.98 -5.39
CA THR A 148 18.15 4.87 -5.79
C THR A 148 16.75 4.42 -5.42
N ALA A 149 16.62 3.35 -4.65
CA ALA A 149 15.33 2.76 -4.35
C ALA A 149 14.36 3.75 -3.71
N TYR A 150 13.10 3.67 -4.13
CA TYR A 150 12.02 4.48 -3.58
C TYR A 150 10.76 3.64 -3.38
N MET A 151 9.84 4.16 -2.58
CA MET A 151 8.57 3.52 -2.27
C MET A 151 7.40 4.39 -2.70
N VAL A 152 6.28 3.77 -3.07
CA VAL A 152 5.02 4.44 -3.38
C VAL A 152 3.83 3.67 -2.82
N VAL A 153 2.72 4.37 -2.63
CA VAL A 153 1.38 3.82 -2.42
C VAL A 153 0.54 4.24 -3.61
N GLU A 154 -0.17 3.30 -4.21
CA GLU A 154 -0.99 3.53 -5.40
C GLU A 154 -2.34 2.84 -5.23
N GLU A 155 -3.42 3.58 -5.44
CA GLU A 155 -4.76 3.02 -5.53
C GLU A 155 -4.98 2.46 -6.95
N PHE A 156 -5.64 1.31 -7.05
CA PHE A 156 -5.79 0.54 -8.29
C PHE A 156 -6.38 1.33 -9.47
N ASP A 157 -7.40 2.17 -9.21
CA ASP A 157 -8.06 3.01 -10.22
C ASP A 157 -7.45 4.42 -10.30
N GLY A 158 -6.37 4.70 -9.56
CA GLY A 158 -5.63 5.96 -9.59
C GLY A 158 -6.23 7.07 -8.72
N LEU A 159 -7.14 6.76 -7.80
CA LEU A 159 -7.84 7.74 -6.95
C LEU A 159 -6.98 8.28 -5.79
N TYR A 160 -5.86 7.61 -5.51
CA TYR A 160 -4.88 8.06 -4.52
C TYR A 160 -3.46 7.64 -4.92
N PHE A 161 -2.51 8.53 -4.68
CA PHE A 161 -1.10 8.28 -4.92
C PHE A 161 -0.23 8.97 -3.86
N PHE A 162 0.78 8.27 -3.34
CA PHE A 162 1.74 8.83 -2.39
C PHE A 162 3.14 8.27 -2.62
N PRO A 163 4.21 9.08 -2.48
CA PRO A 163 4.21 10.54 -2.41
C PRO A 163 3.71 11.19 -3.71
N ASP A 164 3.62 12.52 -3.77
CA ASP A 164 3.30 13.25 -5.02
C ASP A 164 4.10 12.72 -6.21
N TYR A 165 3.43 12.45 -7.35
CA TYR A 165 4.03 11.77 -8.49
C TYR A 165 5.35 12.42 -8.92
N ASP A 166 5.38 13.74 -9.11
CA ASP A 166 6.57 14.46 -9.57
C ASP A 166 7.75 14.41 -8.58
N THR A 167 7.48 14.14 -7.30
CA THR A 167 8.49 14.08 -6.24
C THR A 167 8.73 12.67 -5.71
N ARG A 168 8.01 11.66 -6.22
CA ARG A 168 8.01 10.29 -5.68
C ARG A 168 9.41 9.69 -5.48
N LYS A 169 10.33 9.94 -6.42
CA LYS A 169 11.70 9.39 -6.37
C LYS A 169 12.58 10.05 -5.30
N THR A 170 12.24 11.26 -4.87
CA THR A 170 12.96 11.99 -3.82
C THR A 170 12.24 11.88 -2.47
N ALA A 171 10.94 12.15 -2.42
CA ALA A 171 10.12 12.07 -1.21
C ALA A 171 9.92 10.62 -0.72
N GLY A 172 9.89 9.65 -1.65
CA GLY A 172 9.76 8.22 -1.36
C GLY A 172 11.09 7.50 -1.22
N ARG A 173 12.21 8.21 -1.28
CA ARG A 173 13.56 7.63 -1.24
C ARG A 173 13.76 6.83 0.05
N ILE A 174 14.25 5.60 -0.07
CA ILE A 174 14.63 4.76 1.06
C ILE A 174 16.13 4.99 1.31
N ALA A 175 16.47 5.44 2.52
CA ALA A 175 17.86 5.66 2.91
C ALA A 175 18.53 4.34 3.30
N HIS A 176 19.81 4.21 2.96
CA HIS A 176 20.71 3.13 3.36
C HIS A 176 21.53 3.55 4.58
#